data_AF-A0A423XPT2-F1
#
_entry.id   AF-A0A423XPT2-F1
#
_cell.length_a   1.000
_cell.length_b   1.000
_cell.length_c   1.000
_cell.angle_alpha   90.00
_cell.angle_beta   90.00
_cell.angle_gamma   90.00
#
_symmetry.space_group_name_H-M   'P 1'
#
loop_
_entity.id
_entity.type
_entity.pdbx_description
1 polymer ?
#
loop_
_entity_poly.entity_id
_entity_poly.type
_entity_poly.pdbx_seq_one_letter_code
_entity_poly.pdbx_strand_id
1 'polypeptide(L)'
;ASTAKALLPHQSELVGGHYRIENQSVTLTPPNATPGDFAVQRDAVVATWADAGELFGCVRQFAGQISLEPGLVHKANGGILVV
;
A
#
# COMPACT_ATOMS: atom_id res chain seq x y z
N ALA A 1 -17.62 3.09 -0.62
CA ALA A 1 -16.40 3.82 -0.21
C ALA A 1 -16.72 5.12 0.54
N SER A 2 -17.56 6.03 0.00
CA SER A 2 -17.80 7.37 0.57
C SER A 2 -18.26 7.39 2.04
N THR A 3 -19.20 6.52 2.44
CA THR A 3 -19.66 6.43 3.84
C THR A 3 -18.54 5.99 4.79
N ALA A 4 -17.75 5.00 4.40
CA ALA A 4 -16.61 4.54 5.20
C ALA A 4 -15.52 5.62 5.28
N LYS A 5 -15.27 6.34 4.19
CA LYS A 5 -14.30 7.46 4.16
C LYS A 5 -14.68 8.58 5.13
N ALA A 6 -15.98 8.86 5.29
CA ALA A 6 -16.47 9.86 6.24
C ALA A 6 -16.22 9.52 7.72
N LEU A 7 -15.93 8.24 8.04
CA LEU A 7 -15.57 7.80 9.39
C LEU A 7 -14.07 7.94 9.69
N LEU A 8 -13.24 8.22 8.67
CA LEU A 8 -11.81 8.39 8.89
C LEU A 8 -11.53 9.73 9.55
N PRO A 9 -10.74 9.76 10.65
CA PRO A 9 -10.32 11.01 11.25
C PRO A 9 -9.43 11.79 10.26
N HIS A 10 -9.58 13.11 10.22
CA HIS A 10 -8.73 13.97 9.40
C HIS A 10 -7.28 13.92 9.89
N GLN A 11 -6.40 13.34 9.07
CA GLN A 11 -4.96 13.34 9.28
C GLN A 11 -4.26 13.39 7.92
N SER A 12 -3.32 14.32 7.75
CA SER A 12 -2.66 14.60 6.46
C SER A 12 -1.38 13.78 6.23
N GLU A 13 -0.95 13.02 7.23
CA GLU A 13 0.28 12.22 7.15
C GLU A 13 0.09 10.98 6.29
N LEU A 14 1.11 10.64 5.52
CA LEU A 14 1.16 9.40 4.76
C LEU A 14 1.34 8.20 5.69
N VAL A 15 0.75 7.07 5.34
CA VAL A 15 0.82 5.81 6.08
C VAL A 15 1.45 4.74 5.22
N GLY A 16 2.23 3.86 5.85
CA GLY A 16 2.95 2.77 5.20
C GLY A 16 4.44 3.09 5.14
N GLY A 17 5.05 3.06 3.97
CA GLY A 17 6.46 3.41 3.82
C GLY A 17 7.00 3.28 2.40
N HIS A 18 8.29 3.54 2.25
CA HIS A 18 8.99 3.43 0.98
C HIS A 18 9.91 2.22 1.00
N TYR A 19 9.74 1.34 0.03
CA TYR A 19 10.68 0.25 -0.19
C TYR A 19 11.86 0.76 -1.01
N ARG A 20 13.07 0.52 -0.50
CA ARG A 20 14.32 0.65 -1.24
C ARG A 20 14.84 -0.74 -1.56
N ILE A 21 15.10 -0.98 -2.84
CA ILE A 21 15.60 -2.25 -3.34
C ILE A 21 17.03 -2.03 -3.80
N GLU A 22 17.97 -2.70 -3.14
CA GLU A 22 19.41 -2.65 -3.43
C GLU A 22 19.88 -4.08 -3.66
N ASN A 23 20.08 -4.46 -4.93
CA ASN A 23 20.33 -5.85 -5.35
C ASN A 23 19.21 -6.80 -4.87
N GLN A 24 19.52 -7.67 -3.93
CA GLN A 24 18.58 -8.62 -3.32
C GLN A 24 18.12 -8.18 -1.93
N SER A 25 18.50 -6.99 -1.49
CA SER A 25 18.09 -6.41 -0.21
C SER A 25 16.87 -5.53 -0.41
N VAL A 26 15.87 -5.70 0.46
CA VAL A 26 14.64 -4.90 0.47
C VAL A 26 14.52 -4.25 1.85
N THR A 27 14.59 -2.93 1.89
CA THR A 27 14.48 -2.14 3.12
C THR A 27 13.22 -1.31 3.07
N LEU A 28 12.40 -1.38 4.12
CA LEU A 28 11.27 -0.48 4.30
C LEU A 28 11.70 0.70 5.17
N THR A 29 11.56 1.92 4.66
CA THR A 29 11.72 3.15 5.45
C THR A 29 10.35 3.74 5.78
N PRO A 30 10.20 4.45 6.92
CA PRO A 30 8.98 5.18 7.23
C PRO A 30 8.55 6.13 6.09
N PRO A 31 7.27 6.46 6.00
CA PRO A 31 6.78 7.36 4.97
C PRO A 31 7.33 8.77 5.25
N ASN A 32 7.66 9.50 4.20
CA ASN A 32 8.03 10.91 4.29
C ASN A 32 6.87 11.77 3.74
N ALA A 33 7.11 13.03 3.35
CA ALA A 33 6.07 13.90 2.80
C ALA A 33 5.69 13.59 1.34
N THR A 34 6.36 12.63 0.69
CA THR A 34 6.17 12.27 -0.71
C THR A 34 5.36 10.98 -0.81
N PRO A 35 4.25 10.94 -1.58
CA PRO A 35 3.51 9.71 -1.82
C PRO A 35 4.35 8.65 -2.53
N GLY A 36 4.01 7.39 -2.32
CA GLY A 36 4.58 6.27 -3.06
C GLY A 36 3.60 5.10 -3.10
N ASP A 37 3.96 4.06 -3.84
CA ASP A 37 3.10 2.88 -4.06
C ASP A 37 2.64 2.19 -2.76
N PHE A 38 3.44 2.34 -1.69
CA PHE A 38 3.18 1.80 -0.35
C PHE A 38 3.09 2.89 0.73
N ALA A 39 3.21 4.17 0.37
CA ALA A 39 3.11 5.32 1.26
C ALA A 39 1.95 6.21 0.80
N VAL A 40 0.78 5.96 1.35
CA VAL A 40 -0.48 6.51 0.84
C VAL A 40 -1.17 7.40 1.86
N GLN A 41 -2.03 8.30 1.38
CA GLN A 41 -3.01 8.93 2.26
C GLN A 41 -4.06 7.89 2.63
N ARG A 42 -4.56 7.97 3.86
CA ARG A 42 -5.61 7.08 4.34
C ARG A 42 -6.85 7.19 3.45
N ASP A 43 -7.37 6.06 3.00
CA ASP A 43 -8.59 6.01 2.20
C ASP A 43 -9.46 4.81 2.56
N ALA A 44 -10.72 4.84 2.13
CA ALA A 44 -11.61 3.69 2.17
C ALA A 44 -11.60 2.99 0.80
N VAL A 45 -10.90 1.87 0.74
CA VAL A 45 -10.82 1.01 -0.45
C VAL A 45 -11.90 -0.06 -0.35
N VAL A 46 -12.68 -0.22 -1.42
CA VAL A 46 -13.73 -1.25 -1.50
C VAL A 46 -13.49 -2.07 -2.75
N ALA A 47 -13.44 -3.39 -2.59
CA ALA A 47 -13.44 -4.35 -3.68
C ALA A 47 -14.55 -5.38 -3.42
N THR A 48 -15.10 -5.95 -4.49
CA THR A 48 -16.14 -7.00 -4.40
C THR A 48 -15.56 -8.41 -4.35
N TRP A 49 -14.29 -8.53 -4.71
CA TRP A 49 -13.51 -9.75 -4.83
C TRP A 49 -12.04 -9.33 -4.84
N ALA A 50 -11.18 -10.19 -4.30
CA ALA A 50 -9.74 -10.07 -4.47
C ALA A 50 -9.09 -11.45 -4.36
N ASP A 51 -8.29 -11.80 -5.35
CA ASP A 51 -7.36 -12.93 -5.22
C ASP A 51 -6.18 -12.55 -4.31
N ALA A 52 -5.42 -13.55 -3.87
CA ALA A 52 -4.30 -13.34 -2.93
C ALA A 52 -3.30 -12.28 -3.42
N GLY A 53 -2.95 -12.29 -4.71
CA GLY A 53 -2.05 -11.30 -5.29
C GLY A 53 -2.64 -9.89 -5.36
N GLU A 54 -3.95 -9.76 -5.57
CA GLU A 54 -4.64 -8.46 -5.57
C GLU A 54 -4.80 -7.92 -4.15
N LEU A 55 -5.10 -8.80 -3.19
CA LEU A 55 -5.29 -8.43 -1.79
C LEU A 55 -3.98 -8.02 -1.13
N PHE A 56 -2.95 -8.88 -1.28
CA PHE A 56 -1.68 -8.72 -0.57
C PHE A 56 -0.60 -8.06 -1.40
N GLY A 57 -0.73 -7.98 -2.72
CA GLY A 57 0.34 -7.52 -3.59
C GLY A 57 1.30 -8.64 -3.94
N CYS A 58 2.38 -8.29 -4.65
CA CYS A 58 3.31 -9.27 -5.20
C CYS A 58 4.77 -8.84 -5.04
N VAL A 59 5.64 -9.81 -4.81
CA VAL A 59 7.08 -9.70 -5.06
C VAL A 59 7.37 -10.39 -6.39
N ARG A 60 7.97 -9.68 -7.33
CA ARG A 60 8.40 -10.25 -8.61
C ARG A 60 9.92 -10.24 -8.69
N GLN A 61 10.47 -11.30 -9.25
CA GLN A 61 11.89 -11.42 -9.53
C GLN A 61 12.09 -11.76 -10.99
N PHE A 62 12.82 -10.92 -11.71
CA PHE A 62 13.14 -11.16 -13.11
C PHE A 62 14.55 -10.65 -13.40
N ALA A 63 15.37 -11.48 -14.06
CA ALA A 63 16.76 -11.17 -14.39
C ALA A 63 17.59 -10.65 -13.20
N GLY A 64 17.36 -11.20 -12.00
CA GLY A 64 18.05 -10.81 -10.77
C GLY A 64 17.58 -9.49 -10.14
N GLN A 65 16.55 -8.84 -10.69
CA GLN A 65 15.94 -7.63 -10.13
C GLN A 65 14.66 -7.97 -9.37
N ILE A 66 14.52 -7.42 -8.17
CA ILE A 66 13.29 -7.48 -7.37
C ILE A 66 12.42 -6.27 -7.72
N SER A 67 11.12 -6.50 -7.86
CA SER A 67 10.09 -5.45 -7.90
C SER A 67 8.93 -5.81 -6.99
N LEU A 68 8.23 -4.80 -6.51
CA LEU A 68 7.11 -4.94 -5.58
C LEU A 68 5.88 -4.28 -6.17
N GLU A 69 4.73 -4.93 -6.02
CA GLU A 69 3.44 -4.39 -6.42
C GLU A 69 2.52 -4.31 -5.19
N PRO A 70 1.89 -3.15 -4.92
CA PRO A 70 1.01 -2.99 -3.78
C PRO A 70 -0.35 -3.67 -4.00
N GLY A 71 -0.74 -4.51 -3.05
CA GLY A 71 -2.10 -5.02 -2.93
C GLY A 71 -3.11 -4.03 -2.36
N LEU A 72 -4.36 -4.43 -2.29
CA LEU A 72 -5.46 -3.66 -1.68
C LEU A 72 -5.19 -3.32 -0.21
N VAL A 73 -4.56 -4.21 0.55
CA VAL A 73 -4.17 -3.93 1.94
C VAL A 73 -3.24 -2.71 2.02
N HIS A 74 -2.26 -2.63 1.13
CA HIS A 74 -1.32 -1.51 1.07
C HIS A 74 -2.00 -0.21 0.65
N LYS A 75 -2.92 -0.27 -0.32
CA LYS A 75 -3.71 0.88 -0.78
C LYS A 75 -4.66 1.41 0.29
N ALA A 76 -5.03 0.56 1.25
CA ALA A 76 -5.88 0.92 2.40
C ALA A 76 -5.08 1.24 3.67
N ASN A 77 -3.75 1.41 3.59
CA ASN A 77 -2.90 1.66 4.76
C ASN A 77 -3.43 2.83 5.62
N GLY A 78 -3.66 2.54 6.90
CA GLY A 78 -4.22 3.49 7.88
C GLY A 78 -5.67 3.91 7.61
N GLY A 79 -6.30 3.35 6.60
CA GLY A 79 -7.68 3.58 6.21
C GLY A 79 -8.54 2.35 6.48
N ILE A 80 -9.46 2.07 5.56
CA ILE A 80 -10.42 0.96 5.66
C ILE A 80 -10.36 0.16 4.36
N LEU A 81 -10.27 -1.16 4.48
CA LEU A 81 -10.49 -2.09 3.37
C LEU A 81 -11.80 -2.85 3.60
N VAL A 82 -12.68 -2.84 2.61
CA VAL A 82 -13.87 -3.71 2.55
C VAL A 82 -13.74 -4.61 1.34
N VAL A 83 -13.81 -5.93 1.57
CA VAL A 83 -13.63 -7.00 0.59
C VAL A 83 -14.70 -8.06 0.74
#